data_AF-A0A1G5FK76-F1
#
_entry.id   AF-A0A1G5FK76-F1
#
_cell.length_a   1.000
_cell.length_b   1.000
_cell.length_c   1.000
_cell.angle_alpha   90.00
_cell.angle_beta   90.00
_cell.angle_gamma   90.00
#
_symmetry.space_group_name_H-M   'P 1'
#
loop_
_entity.id
_entity.type
_entity.pdbx_description
1 polymer ?
#
loop_
_entity_poly.entity_id
_entity_poly.type
_entity_poly.pdbx_seq_one_letter_code
_entity_poly.pdbx_strand_id
1 'polypeptide(L)'
;MKSIESPIETAIPVTLASSEALEADIRTFEAAWLKGEYATVRDTGETLMGLGVLDGRVVTWYLYACLATEGTRSLTAVLHSLARFLGRDDLPDLGSATGCTQMAKGMDLMFRKITKRLSRKAKGEKGSLNARALGLTCEDALRAREQLEALESLAREKLPGEPLGDLQELKTWLEELHHALETEAAEAEARALDAQKIADAQKNVSDTDATDTLSRCPDPVDHGAQSRLHLPVSPMLQDLLDHLDLFERLTREERYRLAAVVMESIDERLASFDPRDYFPSLFRDFSQLRASRMEAFAEAESYQGTREWDRLRECLRVNPEAFLDLDS
;
A
#
# COMPACT_ATOMS: atom_id res chain seq x y z
N MET A 1 0.36 -13.43 -5.16
CA MET A 1 -1.03 -12.95 -5.02
C MET A 1 -1.83 -13.54 -6.17
N LYS A 2 -2.99 -14.14 -5.92
CA LYS A 2 -3.92 -14.51 -7.00
C LYS A 2 -4.44 -13.21 -7.62
N SER A 3 -4.64 -13.18 -8.94
CA SER A 3 -5.22 -12.00 -9.62
C SER A 3 -6.69 -11.87 -9.22
N ILE A 4 -7.13 -10.66 -8.82
CA ILE A 4 -8.54 -10.33 -8.50
C ILE A 4 -9.47 -10.71 -9.67
N GLU A 5 -8.96 -10.63 -10.89
CA GLU A 5 -9.68 -10.86 -12.14
C GLU A 5 -9.94 -12.35 -12.43
N SER A 6 -9.10 -13.24 -11.91
CA SER A 6 -9.11 -14.66 -12.29
C SER A 6 -10.45 -15.37 -12.07
N PRO A 7 -11.17 -15.17 -10.94
CA PRO A 7 -12.45 -15.84 -10.74
C PRO A 7 -13.54 -15.33 -11.69
N ILE A 8 -13.54 -14.04 -12.02
CA ILE A 8 -14.55 -13.43 -12.91
C ILE A 8 -14.32 -13.86 -14.36
N GLU A 9 -13.07 -13.98 -14.79
CA GLU A 9 -12.74 -14.33 -16.18
C GLU A 9 -12.96 -15.81 -16.49
N THR A 10 -12.59 -16.68 -15.55
CA THR A 10 -12.67 -18.14 -15.75
C THR A 10 -14.06 -18.73 -15.51
N ALA A 11 -14.96 -17.96 -14.89
CA ALA A 11 -16.33 -18.39 -14.66
C ALA A 11 -17.08 -18.57 -15.97
N ILE A 12 -17.49 -19.81 -16.23
CA ILE A 12 -18.47 -20.14 -17.27
C ILE A 12 -19.85 -19.89 -16.66
N PRO A 13 -20.69 -19.01 -17.24
CA PRO A 13 -22.00 -18.75 -16.70
C PRO A 13 -22.82 -20.05 -16.71
N VAL A 14 -23.13 -20.57 -15.54
CA VAL A 14 -24.11 -21.64 -15.44
C VAL A 14 -25.44 -20.96 -15.18
N THR A 15 -26.38 -21.12 -16.12
CA THR A 15 -27.77 -20.68 -15.91
C THR A 15 -28.41 -21.58 -14.86
N LEU A 16 -28.05 -21.37 -13.60
CA LEU A 16 -28.73 -21.97 -12.47
C LEU A 16 -30.07 -21.24 -12.35
N ALA A 17 -31.13 -21.85 -12.86
CA ALA A 17 -32.48 -21.45 -12.48
C ALA A 17 -32.53 -21.37 -10.95
N SER A 18 -32.81 -20.18 -10.43
CA SER A 18 -32.73 -19.81 -9.01
C SER A 18 -33.25 -20.92 -8.11
N SER A 19 -32.34 -21.75 -7.62
CA SER A 19 -32.61 -22.74 -6.59
C SER A 19 -32.73 -21.95 -5.30
N GLU A 20 -33.74 -22.24 -4.48
CA GLU A 20 -33.93 -21.62 -3.17
C GLU A 20 -32.66 -21.69 -2.29
N ALA A 21 -31.82 -22.70 -2.52
CA ALA A 21 -30.49 -22.85 -1.91
C ALA A 21 -29.52 -21.72 -2.31
N LEU A 22 -29.48 -21.31 -3.58
CA LEU A 22 -28.59 -20.24 -4.05
C LEU A 22 -28.97 -18.90 -3.42
N GLU A 23 -30.25 -18.59 -3.32
CA GLU A 23 -30.71 -17.37 -2.63
C GLU A 23 -30.46 -17.42 -1.12
N ALA A 24 -30.41 -18.60 -0.50
CA ALA A 24 -29.97 -18.74 0.89
C ALA A 24 -28.46 -18.47 1.03
N ASP A 25 -27.64 -18.93 0.09
CA ASP A 25 -26.20 -18.65 0.05
C ASP A 25 -25.93 -17.17 -0.18
N ILE A 26 -26.62 -16.52 -1.13
CA ILE A 26 -26.50 -15.08 -1.40
C ILE A 26 -26.90 -14.25 -0.17
N ARG A 27 -27.96 -14.64 0.56
CA ARG A 27 -28.35 -13.95 1.81
C ARG A 27 -27.32 -14.12 2.92
N THR A 28 -26.71 -15.30 3.04
CA THR A 28 -25.62 -15.54 3.99
C THR A 28 -24.40 -14.68 3.65
N PHE A 29 -24.11 -14.59 2.35
CA PHE A 29 -23.04 -13.78 1.79
C PHE A 29 -23.24 -12.28 2.05
N GLU A 30 -24.45 -11.77 1.82
CA GLU A 30 -24.84 -10.39 2.16
C GLU A 30 -24.68 -10.10 3.65
N ALA A 31 -25.13 -11.02 4.51
CA ALA A 31 -25.03 -10.86 5.95
C ALA A 31 -23.57 -10.75 6.43
N ALA A 32 -22.66 -11.57 5.87
CA ALA A 32 -21.23 -11.48 6.16
C ALA A 32 -20.64 -10.13 5.70
N TRP A 33 -21.04 -9.65 4.52
CA TRP A 33 -20.59 -8.37 3.99
C TRP A 33 -21.07 -7.17 4.83
N LEU A 34 -22.32 -7.20 5.30
CA LEU A 34 -22.87 -6.18 6.19
C LEU A 34 -22.16 -6.15 7.56
N LYS A 35 -21.74 -7.31 8.08
CA LYS A 35 -20.95 -7.42 9.31
C LYS A 35 -19.49 -6.97 9.15
N GLY A 36 -19.02 -6.78 7.91
CA GLY A 36 -17.64 -6.41 7.63
C GLY A 36 -16.66 -7.57 7.64
N GLU A 37 -17.15 -8.81 7.50
CA GLU A 37 -16.34 -10.04 7.44
C GLU A 37 -15.73 -10.21 6.03
N TYR A 38 -14.96 -9.22 5.58
CA TYR A 38 -14.53 -9.13 4.17
C TYR A 38 -13.63 -10.28 3.71
N ALA A 39 -12.84 -10.89 4.59
CA ALA A 39 -12.07 -12.09 4.24
C ALA A 39 -13.01 -13.26 3.86
N THR A 40 -14.01 -13.53 4.69
CA THR A 40 -15.04 -14.56 4.44
C THR A 40 -15.83 -14.27 3.16
N VAL A 41 -16.19 -13.00 2.93
CA VAL A 41 -16.89 -12.58 1.70
C VAL A 41 -16.00 -12.78 0.48
N ARG A 42 -14.70 -12.48 0.55
CA ARG A 42 -13.81 -12.73 -0.57
C ARG A 42 -13.75 -14.21 -0.89
N ASP A 43 -13.48 -15.06 0.10
CA ASP A 43 -13.27 -16.49 -0.11
C ASP A 43 -14.56 -17.22 -0.54
N THR A 44 -15.70 -16.82 0.02
CA THR A 44 -17.02 -17.35 -0.40
C THR A 44 -17.37 -16.87 -1.81
N GLY A 45 -17.03 -15.62 -2.16
CA GLY A 45 -17.27 -15.05 -3.48
C GLY A 45 -16.45 -15.75 -4.56
N GLU A 46 -15.17 -16.03 -4.29
CA GLU A 46 -14.33 -16.87 -5.17
C GLU A 46 -14.96 -18.24 -5.38
N THR A 47 -15.47 -18.87 -4.32
CA THR A 47 -16.12 -20.18 -4.39
C THR A 47 -17.38 -20.14 -5.26
N LEU A 48 -18.26 -19.16 -5.04
CA LEU A 48 -19.50 -18.99 -5.81
C LEU A 48 -19.22 -18.74 -7.30
N MET A 49 -18.28 -17.86 -7.63
CA MET A 49 -17.90 -17.61 -9.02
C MET A 49 -17.22 -18.82 -9.66
N GLY A 50 -16.42 -19.58 -8.90
CA GLY A 50 -15.86 -20.86 -9.35
C GLY A 50 -16.92 -21.92 -9.66
N LEU A 51 -18.10 -21.82 -9.05
CA LEU A 51 -19.28 -22.63 -9.37
C LEU A 51 -20.12 -22.07 -10.53
N GLY A 52 -19.68 -20.96 -11.16
CA GLY A 52 -20.37 -20.32 -12.28
C GLY A 52 -21.49 -19.36 -11.87
N VAL A 53 -21.58 -18.99 -10.59
CA VAL A 53 -22.56 -18.00 -10.09
C VAL A 53 -22.06 -16.59 -10.42
N LEU A 54 -22.66 -15.98 -11.44
CA LEU A 54 -22.33 -14.63 -11.92
C LEU A 54 -23.47 -13.63 -11.64
N ASP A 55 -23.87 -13.55 -10.37
CA ASP A 55 -24.86 -12.58 -9.88
C ASP A 55 -24.19 -11.21 -9.61
N GLY A 56 -24.80 -10.12 -10.09
CA GLY A 56 -24.25 -8.77 -9.95
C GLY A 56 -24.07 -8.30 -8.49
N ARG A 57 -24.93 -8.75 -7.57
CA ARG A 57 -24.80 -8.49 -6.13
C ARG A 57 -23.55 -9.19 -5.58
N VAL A 58 -23.37 -10.47 -5.93
CA VAL A 58 -22.22 -11.25 -5.49
C VAL A 58 -20.92 -10.63 -5.98
N VAL A 59 -20.86 -10.25 -7.25
CA VAL A 59 -19.66 -9.63 -7.86
C VAL A 59 -19.34 -8.28 -7.22
N THR A 60 -20.32 -7.40 -7.03
CA THR A 60 -20.10 -6.08 -6.42
C THR A 60 -19.60 -6.20 -4.97
N TRP A 61 -20.16 -7.11 -4.17
CA TRP A 61 -19.71 -7.33 -2.80
C TRP A 61 -18.33 -8.01 -2.71
N TYR A 62 -18.06 -8.98 -3.60
CA TYR A 62 -16.75 -9.63 -3.72
C TYR A 62 -15.66 -8.60 -4.07
N LEU A 63 -15.88 -7.77 -5.08
CA LEU A 63 -14.90 -6.76 -5.51
C LEU A 63 -14.63 -5.72 -4.41
N TYR A 64 -15.66 -5.31 -3.66
CA TYR A 64 -15.45 -4.50 -2.47
C TYR A 64 -14.60 -5.21 -1.41
N ALA A 65 -14.84 -6.51 -1.18
CA ALA A 65 -14.11 -7.30 -0.21
C ALA A 65 -12.62 -7.45 -0.60
N CYS A 66 -12.31 -7.59 -1.90
CA CYS A 66 -10.94 -7.50 -2.42
C CYS A 66 -10.30 -6.16 -2.06
N LEU A 67 -10.97 -5.03 -2.33
CA LEU A 67 -10.46 -3.71 -1.94
C LEU A 67 -10.23 -3.58 -0.43
N ALA A 68 -11.16 -4.11 0.37
CA ALA A 68 -11.08 -4.01 1.82
C ALA A 68 -9.92 -4.82 2.41
N THR A 69 -9.59 -5.97 1.80
CA THR A 69 -8.55 -6.90 2.26
C THR A 69 -7.16 -6.58 1.70
N GLU A 70 -7.06 -6.23 0.42
CA GLU A 70 -5.79 -5.92 -0.26
C GLU A 70 -5.39 -4.44 -0.15
N GLY A 71 -6.33 -3.60 0.28
CA GLY A 71 -6.09 -2.18 0.50
C GLY A 71 -6.22 -1.34 -0.77
N THR A 72 -5.93 -0.06 -0.64
CA THR A 72 -6.24 1.00 -1.61
C THR A 72 -5.56 0.83 -2.96
N ARG A 73 -4.42 0.15 -3.02
CA ARG A 73 -3.69 -0.14 -4.27
C ARG A 73 -4.46 -1.04 -5.23
N SER A 74 -5.42 -1.82 -4.73
CA SER A 74 -6.26 -2.69 -5.57
C SER A 74 -7.43 -1.96 -6.22
N LEU A 75 -7.66 -0.67 -5.94
CA LEU A 75 -8.79 0.10 -6.44
C LEU A 75 -8.91 0.04 -7.97
N THR A 76 -7.82 0.24 -8.68
CA THR A 76 -7.82 0.23 -10.14
C THR A 76 -8.16 -1.14 -10.70
N ALA A 77 -7.63 -2.22 -10.10
CA ALA A 77 -7.95 -3.59 -10.50
C ALA A 77 -9.43 -3.93 -10.24
N VAL A 78 -9.98 -3.44 -9.13
CA VAL A 78 -11.40 -3.59 -8.79
C VAL A 78 -12.30 -2.88 -9.81
N LEU A 79 -11.98 -1.63 -10.15
CA LEU A 79 -12.74 -0.86 -11.16
C LEU A 79 -12.64 -1.51 -12.55
N HIS A 80 -11.44 -1.96 -12.93
CA HIS A 80 -11.23 -2.67 -14.18
C HIS A 80 -12.03 -3.98 -14.24
N SER A 81 -11.98 -4.78 -13.17
CA SER A 81 -12.73 -6.04 -13.05
C SER A 81 -14.24 -5.81 -13.16
N LEU A 82 -14.75 -4.74 -12.54
CA LEU A 82 -16.16 -4.39 -12.62
C LEU A 82 -16.57 -3.97 -14.04
N ALA A 83 -15.73 -3.18 -14.72
CA ALA A 83 -15.96 -2.78 -16.11
C ALA A 83 -15.96 -4.00 -17.04
N ARG A 84 -14.98 -4.90 -16.89
CA ARG A 84 -14.95 -6.16 -17.65
C ARG A 84 -16.19 -7.00 -17.39
N PHE A 85 -16.59 -7.17 -16.13
CA PHE A 85 -17.79 -7.92 -15.77
C PHE A 85 -19.03 -7.34 -16.46
N LEU A 86 -19.25 -6.03 -16.35
CA LEU A 86 -20.40 -5.37 -16.95
C LEU A 86 -20.38 -5.40 -18.49
N GLY A 87 -19.19 -5.53 -19.09
CA GLY A 87 -18.98 -5.57 -20.53
C GLY A 87 -19.25 -6.93 -21.16
N ARG A 88 -19.49 -7.97 -20.36
CA ARG A 88 -19.80 -9.29 -20.91
C ARG A 88 -21.22 -9.32 -21.47
N ASP A 89 -21.37 -9.93 -22.64
CA ASP A 89 -22.68 -10.09 -23.29
C ASP A 89 -23.42 -11.36 -22.84
N ASP A 90 -22.74 -12.26 -22.12
CA ASP A 90 -23.24 -13.58 -21.71
C ASP A 90 -23.82 -13.59 -20.28
N LEU A 91 -24.17 -12.42 -19.73
CA LEU A 91 -24.66 -12.28 -18.35
C LEU A 91 -26.17 -12.53 -18.31
N PRO A 92 -26.64 -13.68 -17.76
CA PRO A 92 -28.05 -14.03 -17.78
C PRO A 92 -28.92 -13.06 -16.95
N ASP A 93 -28.43 -12.57 -15.81
CA ASP A 93 -29.22 -11.71 -14.91
C ASP A 93 -29.36 -10.27 -15.41
N LEU A 94 -28.32 -9.74 -16.09
CA LEU A 94 -28.33 -8.39 -16.65
C LEU A 94 -29.25 -8.25 -17.88
N GLY A 95 -29.75 -9.36 -18.43
CA GLY A 95 -30.82 -9.32 -19.43
C GLY A 95 -32.20 -8.96 -18.86
N SER A 96 -32.37 -8.99 -17.54
CA SER A 96 -33.64 -8.70 -16.87
C SER A 96 -33.63 -7.31 -16.22
N ALA A 97 -34.78 -6.62 -16.23
CA ALA A 97 -34.92 -5.32 -15.56
C ALA A 97 -34.58 -5.42 -14.05
N THR A 98 -35.00 -6.51 -13.39
CA THR A 98 -34.71 -6.75 -11.98
C THR A 98 -33.21 -6.92 -11.72
N GLY A 99 -32.51 -7.68 -12.56
CA GLY A 99 -31.06 -7.86 -12.43
C GLY A 99 -30.29 -6.56 -12.66
N CYS A 100 -30.68 -5.74 -13.65
CA CYS A 100 -30.10 -4.40 -13.84
C CYS A 100 -30.27 -3.52 -12.60
N THR A 101 -31.49 -3.44 -12.04
CA THR A 101 -31.74 -2.67 -10.81
C THR A 101 -30.93 -3.19 -9.62
N GLN A 102 -30.81 -4.51 -9.46
CA GLN A 102 -30.03 -5.09 -8.37
C GLN A 102 -28.53 -4.82 -8.53
N MET A 103 -28.00 -4.94 -9.74
CA MET A 103 -26.61 -4.61 -10.05
C MET A 103 -26.33 -3.13 -9.77
N ALA A 104 -27.19 -2.22 -10.25
CA ALA A 104 -27.03 -0.79 -10.03
C ALA A 104 -27.02 -0.44 -8.53
N LYS A 105 -27.93 -1.03 -7.74
CA LYS A 105 -27.94 -0.87 -6.28
C LYS A 105 -26.69 -1.41 -5.60
N GLY A 106 -26.20 -2.57 -6.05
CA GLY A 106 -24.95 -3.17 -5.56
C GLY A 106 -23.75 -2.27 -5.84
N MET A 107 -23.65 -1.74 -7.06
CA MET A 107 -22.62 -0.79 -7.49
C MET A 107 -22.68 0.52 -6.69
N ASP A 108 -23.84 1.16 -6.60
CA ASP A 108 -24.04 2.41 -5.84
C ASP A 108 -23.58 2.25 -4.39
N LEU A 109 -24.06 1.18 -3.73
CA LEU A 109 -23.66 0.87 -2.36
C LEU A 109 -22.16 0.56 -2.22
N MET A 110 -21.57 -0.14 -3.20
CA MET A 110 -20.13 -0.39 -3.25
C MET A 110 -19.37 0.94 -3.32
N PHE A 111 -19.68 1.81 -4.30
CA PHE A 111 -19.00 3.09 -4.47
C PHE A 111 -19.12 3.96 -3.22
N ARG A 112 -20.30 4.04 -2.60
CA ARG A 112 -20.48 4.74 -1.32
C ARG A 112 -19.50 4.26 -0.25
N LYS A 113 -19.34 2.94 -0.12
CA LYS A 113 -18.43 2.35 0.86
C LYS A 113 -16.97 2.53 0.48
N ILE A 114 -16.63 2.52 -0.81
CA ILE A 114 -15.29 2.83 -1.31
C ILE A 114 -14.95 4.27 -0.92
N THR A 115 -15.76 5.25 -1.32
CA THR A 115 -15.56 6.67 -1.01
C THR A 115 -15.42 6.87 0.50
N LYS A 116 -16.36 6.39 1.32
CA LYS A 116 -16.27 6.51 2.79
C LYS A 116 -15.03 5.85 3.40
N ARG A 117 -14.50 4.77 2.81
CA ARG A 117 -13.28 4.13 3.30
C ARG A 117 -12.06 4.96 2.93
N LEU A 118 -12.00 5.43 1.68
CA LEU A 118 -10.93 6.27 1.17
C LEU A 118 -10.86 7.60 1.92
N SER A 119 -11.98 8.32 2.06
CA SER A 119 -12.02 9.60 2.77
C SER A 119 -11.64 9.45 4.25
N ARG A 120 -12.00 8.34 4.92
CA ARG A 120 -11.57 8.07 6.30
C ARG A 120 -10.07 7.86 6.40
N LYS A 121 -9.48 7.11 5.47
CA LYS A 121 -8.05 6.82 5.45
C LYS A 121 -7.22 8.05 5.05
N ALA A 122 -7.78 8.92 4.21
CA ALA A 122 -7.17 10.16 3.76
C ALA A 122 -7.36 11.34 4.73
N LYS A 123 -8.02 11.16 5.89
CA LYS A 123 -8.32 12.28 6.78
C LYS A 123 -7.06 12.76 7.53
N GLY A 124 -6.53 13.93 7.15
CA GLY A 124 -5.43 14.60 7.85
C GLY A 124 -5.87 15.39 9.09
N GLU A 125 -4.89 15.95 9.82
CA GLU A 125 -5.08 16.63 11.11
C GLU A 125 -6.05 17.83 11.07
N LYS A 126 -6.24 18.45 9.90
CA LYS A 126 -7.13 19.61 9.71
C LYS A 126 -8.27 19.35 8.72
N GLY A 127 -8.58 18.08 8.46
CA GLY A 127 -9.54 17.70 7.43
C GLY A 127 -9.02 17.90 5.99
N SER A 128 -7.74 18.23 5.83
CA SER A 128 -7.06 18.14 4.54
C SER A 128 -6.96 16.68 4.10
N LEU A 129 -7.00 16.47 2.79
CA LEU A 129 -6.81 15.17 2.17
C LEU A 129 -5.32 14.82 2.25
N ASN A 130 -4.96 13.86 3.09
CA ASN A 130 -3.61 13.30 3.17
C ASN A 130 -3.48 12.17 2.14
N ALA A 131 -3.02 12.51 0.94
CA ALA A 131 -2.93 11.56 -0.16
C ALA A 131 -1.88 10.47 0.11
N ARG A 132 -0.78 10.79 0.81
CA ARG A 132 0.28 9.84 1.20
C ARG A 132 -0.24 8.70 2.07
N ALA A 133 -1.20 8.96 2.96
CA ALA A 133 -1.79 7.94 3.82
C ALA A 133 -2.45 6.80 3.02
N LEU A 134 -2.87 7.06 1.78
CA LEU A 134 -3.47 6.05 0.91
C LEU A 134 -2.43 5.17 0.21
N GLY A 135 -1.16 5.57 0.15
CA GLY A 135 -0.11 4.86 -0.57
C GLY A 135 -0.41 4.71 -2.07
N LEU A 136 -1.14 5.68 -2.64
CA LEU A 136 -1.45 5.81 -4.06
C LEU A 136 -0.55 6.86 -4.70
N THR A 137 -0.16 6.63 -5.94
CA THR A 137 0.58 7.61 -6.76
C THR A 137 -0.38 8.47 -7.61
N CYS A 138 0.14 9.54 -8.20
CA CYS A 138 -0.62 10.35 -9.16
C CYS A 138 -1.11 9.50 -10.35
N GLU A 139 -0.27 8.59 -10.84
CA GLU A 139 -0.62 7.67 -11.92
C GLU A 139 -1.74 6.71 -11.51
N ASP A 140 -1.73 6.18 -10.28
CA ASP A 140 -2.81 5.32 -9.78
C ASP A 140 -4.15 6.06 -9.74
N ALA A 141 -4.15 7.31 -9.26
CA ALA A 141 -5.35 8.14 -9.19
C ALA A 141 -5.89 8.47 -10.59
N LEU A 142 -5.02 8.82 -11.54
CA LEU A 142 -5.41 9.07 -12.93
C LEU A 142 -6.00 7.82 -13.57
N ARG A 143 -5.32 6.68 -13.43
CA ARG A 143 -5.79 5.40 -13.98
C ARG A 143 -7.13 4.98 -13.38
N ALA A 144 -7.34 5.18 -12.07
CA ALA A 144 -8.62 4.91 -11.43
C ALA A 144 -9.75 5.80 -12.00
N ARG A 145 -9.46 7.08 -12.30
CA ARG A 145 -10.43 7.99 -12.96
C ARG A 145 -10.80 7.50 -14.35
N GLU A 146 -9.81 7.16 -15.17
CA GLU A 146 -10.05 6.63 -16.53
C GLU A 146 -10.91 5.36 -16.50
N GLN A 147 -10.63 4.44 -15.56
CA GLN A 147 -11.46 3.23 -15.39
C GLN A 147 -12.89 3.56 -14.95
N LEU A 148 -13.08 4.57 -14.10
CA LEU A 148 -14.42 5.03 -13.70
C LEU A 148 -15.20 5.66 -14.84
N GLU A 149 -14.54 6.43 -15.72
CA GLU A 149 -15.20 7.01 -16.89
C GLU A 149 -15.62 5.94 -17.90
N ALA A 150 -14.75 4.95 -18.14
CA ALA A 150 -15.07 3.80 -18.97
C ALA A 150 -16.25 3.01 -18.36
N LEU A 151 -16.23 2.79 -17.04
CA LEU A 151 -17.30 2.10 -16.32
C LEU A 151 -18.61 2.89 -16.35
N GLU A 152 -18.58 4.22 -16.24
CA GLU A 152 -19.76 5.07 -16.34
C GLU A 152 -20.41 4.96 -17.73
N SER A 153 -19.60 5.03 -18.79
CA SER A 153 -20.10 4.88 -20.16
C SER A 153 -20.77 3.53 -20.35
N LEU A 154 -20.15 2.47 -19.83
CA LEU A 154 -20.67 1.10 -19.94
C LEU A 154 -21.92 0.89 -19.09
N ALA A 155 -21.98 1.47 -17.89
CA ALA A 155 -23.16 1.43 -17.03
C ALA A 155 -24.34 2.15 -17.67
N ARG A 156 -24.10 3.27 -18.36
CA ARG A 156 -25.16 3.99 -19.08
C ARG A 156 -25.76 3.15 -20.21
N GLU A 157 -24.94 2.33 -20.86
CA GLU A 157 -25.37 1.41 -21.92
C GLU A 157 -26.11 0.18 -21.34
N LYS A 158 -25.51 -0.49 -20.36
CA LYS A 158 -25.97 -1.79 -19.86
C LYS A 158 -27.02 -1.69 -18.74
N LEU A 159 -27.12 -0.56 -18.04
CA LEU A 159 -28.05 -0.31 -16.93
C LEU A 159 -28.94 0.91 -17.21
N PRO A 160 -29.76 0.90 -18.28
CA PRO A 160 -30.51 2.08 -18.70
C PRO A 160 -31.54 2.49 -17.64
N GLY A 161 -31.49 3.76 -17.24
CA GLY A 161 -32.47 4.38 -16.33
C GLY A 161 -32.18 4.23 -14.83
N GLU A 162 -31.11 3.52 -14.46
CA GLU A 162 -30.70 3.39 -13.06
C GLU A 162 -29.65 4.46 -12.70
N PRO A 163 -29.92 5.33 -11.71
CA PRO A 163 -28.95 6.34 -11.30
C PRO A 163 -27.83 5.70 -10.46
N LEU A 164 -26.57 6.00 -10.81
CA LEU A 164 -25.39 5.67 -10.02
C LEU A 164 -24.87 6.94 -9.33
N GLY A 165 -25.55 7.36 -8.27
CA GLY A 165 -25.25 8.62 -7.58
C GLY A 165 -23.88 8.59 -6.89
N ASP A 166 -23.58 7.50 -6.20
CA ASP A 166 -22.32 7.34 -5.45
C ASP A 166 -21.10 7.19 -6.39
N LEU A 167 -21.31 6.84 -7.67
CA LEU A 167 -20.26 6.84 -8.69
C LEU A 167 -19.72 8.26 -8.93
N GLN A 168 -20.62 9.24 -9.02
CA GLN A 168 -20.24 10.65 -9.22
C GLN A 168 -19.49 11.19 -8.00
N GLU A 169 -19.92 10.83 -6.79
CA GLU A 169 -19.21 11.19 -5.55
C GLU A 169 -17.79 10.61 -5.55
N LEU A 170 -17.62 9.34 -5.94
CA LEU A 170 -16.30 8.72 -6.06
C LEU A 170 -15.43 9.40 -7.13
N LYS A 171 -16.02 9.81 -8.26
CA LYS A 171 -15.31 10.53 -9.33
C LYS A 171 -14.78 11.87 -8.84
N THR A 172 -15.63 12.69 -8.22
CA THR A 172 -15.22 13.97 -7.63
C THR A 172 -14.14 13.77 -6.57
N TRP A 173 -14.28 12.76 -5.72
CA TRP A 173 -13.27 12.47 -4.70
C TRP A 173 -11.91 12.08 -5.31
N LEU A 174 -11.89 11.31 -6.41
CA LEU A 174 -10.65 10.97 -7.11
C LEU A 174 -10.04 12.15 -7.88
N GLU A 175 -10.86 13.07 -8.37
CA GLU A 175 -10.41 14.33 -8.96
C GLU A 175 -9.69 15.20 -7.92
N GLU A 176 -10.28 15.34 -6.74
CA GLU A 176 -9.66 16.04 -5.61
C GLU A 176 -8.36 15.35 -5.17
N LEU A 177 -8.35 14.01 -5.08
CA LEU A 177 -7.16 13.23 -4.76
C LEU A 177 -6.04 13.46 -5.80
N HIS A 178 -6.37 13.39 -7.08
CA HIS A 178 -5.40 13.59 -8.16
C HIS A 178 -4.78 14.99 -8.09
N HIS A 179 -5.60 16.02 -7.92
CA HIS A 179 -5.12 17.39 -7.80
C HIS A 179 -4.23 17.60 -6.56
N ALA A 180 -4.58 16.98 -5.43
CA ALA A 180 -3.77 17.00 -4.23
C ALA A 180 -2.39 16.35 -4.46
N LEU A 181 -2.36 15.18 -5.13
CA LEU A 181 -1.13 14.46 -5.47
C LEU A 181 -0.25 15.25 -6.45
N GLU A 182 -0.84 15.88 -7.47
CA GLU A 182 -0.11 16.74 -8.42
C GLU A 182 0.51 17.95 -7.71
N THR A 183 -0.25 18.58 -6.82
CA THR A 183 0.23 19.74 -6.04
C THR A 183 1.39 19.33 -5.13
N GLU A 184 1.26 18.22 -4.41
CA GLU A 184 2.33 17.69 -3.58
C GLU A 184 3.59 17.34 -4.39
N ALA A 185 3.43 16.74 -5.58
CA ALA A 185 4.54 16.41 -6.46
C ALA A 185 5.26 17.67 -6.97
N ALA A 186 4.52 18.69 -7.41
CA ALA A 186 5.08 19.95 -7.86
C ALA A 186 5.80 20.70 -6.73
N GLU A 187 5.26 20.70 -5.52
CA GLU A 187 5.94 21.28 -4.35
C GLU A 187 7.23 20.53 -4.00
N ALA A 188 7.22 19.20 -4.08
CA ALA A 188 8.41 18.39 -3.83
C ALA A 188 9.52 18.69 -4.86
N GLU A 189 9.17 18.83 -6.13
CA GLU A 189 10.11 19.20 -7.19
C GLU A 189 10.68 20.61 -6.99
N ALA A 190 9.84 21.58 -6.62
CA ALA A 190 10.29 22.94 -6.31
C ALA A 190 11.28 22.97 -5.13
N ARG A 191 10.99 22.22 -4.05
CA ARG A 191 11.89 22.09 -2.89
C ARG A 191 13.22 21.44 -3.28
N ALA A 192 13.20 20.42 -4.14
CA ALA A 192 14.41 19.78 -4.64
C ALA A 192 15.28 20.75 -5.47
N LEU A 193 14.65 21.57 -6.32
CA LEU A 193 15.35 22.57 -7.14
C LEU A 193 16.02 23.65 -6.27
N ASP A 194 15.33 24.12 -5.22
CA ASP A 194 15.87 25.12 -4.31
C ASP A 194 16.99 24.56 -3.44
N ALA A 195 16.89 23.31 -2.99
CA ALA A 195 17.97 22.61 -2.31
C ALA A 195 19.22 22.49 -3.20
N GLN A 196 19.05 22.15 -4.49
CA GLN A 196 20.14 22.07 -5.46
C GLN A 196 20.84 23.42 -5.67
N LYS A 197 20.08 24.52 -5.78
CA LYS A 197 20.66 25.88 -5.91
C LYS A 197 21.47 26.29 -4.69
N ILE A 198 21.04 25.90 -3.49
CA ILE A 198 21.77 26.16 -2.24
C ILE A 198 23.10 25.38 -2.23
N ALA A 199 23.10 24.12 -2.68
CA ALA A 199 24.30 23.31 -2.78
C ALA A 199 25.31 23.88 -3.81
N ASP A 200 24.85 24.30 -4.98
CA ASP A 200 25.71 24.87 -6.02
C ASP A 200 26.30 26.24 -5.63
N ALA A 201 25.56 27.04 -4.85
CA ALA A 201 26.05 28.30 -4.29
C ALA A 201 27.17 28.10 -3.25
N GLN A 202 27.14 27.01 -2.48
CA GLN A 202 28.20 26.70 -1.50
C GLN A 202 29.47 26.16 -2.16
N LYS A 203 29.36 25.52 -3.33
CA LYS A 203 30.52 24.99 -4.07
C LYS A 203 31.38 26.07 -4.72
N ASN A 204 30.79 27.22 -5.07
CA ASN A 204 31.52 28.36 -5.68
C ASN A 204 32.23 29.29 -4.68
N VAL A 205 32.05 29.12 -3.37
CA VAL A 205 32.73 29.94 -2.34
C VAL A 205 34.01 29.27 -1.83
N SER A 206 34.28 28.01 -2.19
CA SER A 206 35.41 27.24 -1.65
C SER A 206 36.68 27.22 -2.53
N ASP A 207 36.79 28.12 -3.53
CA ASP A 207 37.95 28.19 -4.43
C ASP A 207 38.84 29.43 -4.21
N THR A 208 38.78 30.04 -3.02
CA THR A 208 39.75 31.07 -2.64
C THR A 208 40.30 30.81 -1.24
N ASP A 209 41.57 30.39 -1.22
CA ASP A 209 42.54 30.53 -0.14
C ASP A 209 42.55 29.44 0.97
N ALA A 210 43.53 28.52 0.89
CA ALA A 210 44.44 28.24 2.01
C ALA A 210 45.58 27.27 1.61
N THR A 211 46.76 27.85 1.58
CA THR A 211 48.12 27.33 1.80
C THR A 211 48.27 26.18 2.80
N ASP A 212 49.08 25.20 2.39
CA ASP A 212 50.24 24.61 3.07
C ASP A 212 50.33 24.75 4.61
N THR A 213 50.14 23.64 5.35
CA THR A 213 51.01 23.33 6.50
C THR A 213 51.01 21.84 6.84
N LEU A 214 52.21 21.26 6.75
CA LEU A 214 52.61 19.94 7.25
C LEU A 214 52.26 19.74 8.73
N SER A 215 51.65 18.60 9.09
CA SER A 215 51.81 18.02 10.43
C SER A 215 51.53 16.50 10.49
N ARG A 216 52.65 15.78 10.59
CA ARG A 216 52.93 14.52 11.30
C ARG A 216 51.77 13.61 11.73
N CYS A 217 51.87 12.35 11.28
CA CYS A 217 51.40 11.16 11.97
C CYS A 217 51.94 11.09 13.42
N PRO A 218 51.15 10.47 14.30
CA PRO A 218 51.62 9.26 14.97
C PRO A 218 50.66 8.07 14.79
N ASP A 219 51.26 6.88 14.74
CA ASP A 219 50.66 5.56 14.55
C ASP A 219 49.46 5.26 15.47
N PRO A 220 48.44 4.50 15.02
CA PRO A 220 47.46 3.91 15.91
C PRO A 220 48.03 2.64 16.53
N VAL A 221 48.06 2.64 17.86
CA VAL A 221 48.36 1.50 18.71
C VAL A 221 47.34 0.38 18.45
N ASP A 222 47.88 -0.81 18.20
CA ASP A 222 47.19 -2.09 18.12
C ASP A 222 46.42 -2.38 19.41
N HIS A 223 45.09 -2.34 19.30
CA HIS A 223 44.16 -2.82 20.31
C HIS A 223 43.25 -3.87 19.66
N GLY A 224 43.64 -5.12 19.85
CA GLY A 224 42.80 -6.32 20.00
C GLY A 224 41.48 -6.34 19.25
N ALA A 225 41.46 -7.09 18.14
CA ALA A 225 40.33 -7.75 17.50
C ALA A 225 38.97 -7.61 18.20
N GLN A 226 38.33 -6.46 18.02
CA GLN A 226 36.89 -6.34 17.97
C GLN A 226 36.57 -5.90 16.56
N SER A 227 35.86 -6.74 15.83
CA SER A 227 35.38 -6.46 14.48
C SER A 227 34.60 -5.15 14.48
N ARG A 228 35.29 -4.04 14.21
CA ARG A 228 34.65 -2.76 13.89
C ARG A 228 34.00 -2.99 12.54
N LEU A 229 32.72 -3.37 12.59
CA LEU A 229 31.86 -3.42 11.41
C LEU A 229 31.94 -2.04 10.75
N HIS A 230 32.74 -1.94 9.70
CA HIS A 230 32.73 -0.79 8.81
C HIS A 230 31.38 -0.85 8.08
N LEU A 231 30.39 -0.17 8.65
CA LEU A 231 29.06 -0.05 8.10
C LEU A 231 29.12 0.96 6.95
N PRO A 232 29.02 0.52 5.68
CA PRO A 232 28.83 1.48 4.59
C PRO A 232 27.53 2.25 4.85
N VAL A 233 27.63 3.56 4.94
CA VAL A 233 26.49 4.46 5.14
C VAL A 233 25.60 4.35 3.91
N SER A 234 24.31 4.01 4.11
CA SER A 234 23.34 4.01 3.02
C SER A 234 23.01 5.46 2.61
N PRO A 235 22.54 5.68 1.37
CA PRO A 235 22.10 7.01 0.94
C PRO A 235 21.02 7.60 1.86
N MET A 236 20.11 6.76 2.38
CA MET A 236 19.04 7.19 3.30
C MET A 236 19.61 7.62 4.66
N LEU A 237 20.59 6.88 5.18
CA LEU A 237 21.27 7.25 6.43
C LEU A 237 22.09 8.52 6.25
N GLN A 238 22.78 8.68 5.12
CA GLN A 238 23.55 9.89 4.82
C GLN A 238 22.64 11.12 4.81
N ASP A 239 21.49 11.02 4.13
CA ASP A 239 20.52 12.11 4.05
C ASP A 239 19.95 12.48 5.43
N LEU A 240 19.66 11.50 6.29
CA LEU A 240 19.27 11.76 7.68
C LEU A 240 20.37 12.48 8.48
N LEU A 241 21.63 12.06 8.32
CA LEU A 241 22.77 12.71 8.96
C LEU A 241 22.93 14.15 8.50
N ASP A 242 22.78 14.42 7.20
CA ASP A 242 22.86 15.77 6.64
C ASP A 242 21.74 16.68 7.19
N HIS A 243 20.53 16.13 7.39
CA HIS A 243 19.42 16.86 8.03
C HIS A 243 19.69 17.16 9.50
N LEU A 244 20.28 16.22 10.24
CA LEU A 244 20.67 16.43 11.65
C LEU A 244 21.74 17.52 11.76
N ASP A 245 22.75 17.50 10.89
CA ASP A 245 23.81 18.50 10.84
C ASP A 245 23.24 19.89 10.49
N LEU A 246 22.31 19.95 9.53
CA LEU A 246 21.63 21.18 9.15
C LEU A 246 20.78 21.75 10.29
N PHE A 247 20.05 20.88 11.01
CA PHE A 247 19.27 21.28 12.18
C PHE A 247 20.16 21.86 13.28
N GLU A 248 21.30 21.23 13.57
CA GLU A 248 22.26 21.72 14.55
C GLU A 248 22.79 23.10 14.17
N ARG A 249 23.19 23.28 12.91
CA ARG A 249 23.68 24.57 12.38
C ARG A 249 22.62 25.67 12.50
N LEU A 250 21.39 25.42 12.07
CA LEU A 250 20.30 26.40 12.12
C LEU A 250 19.94 26.78 13.56
N THR A 251 20.01 25.82 14.49
CA THR A 251 19.78 26.07 15.91
C THR A 251 20.89 26.95 16.51
N ARG A 252 22.15 26.69 16.16
CA ARG A 252 23.30 27.48 16.60
C ARG A 252 23.28 28.92 16.07
N GLU A 253 22.75 29.12 14.86
CA GLU A 253 22.52 30.44 14.25
C GLU A 253 21.23 31.13 14.74
N GLU A 254 20.50 30.55 15.69
CA GLU A 254 19.22 31.04 16.22
C GLU A 254 18.11 31.19 15.15
N ARG A 255 18.21 30.45 14.05
CA ARG A 255 17.25 30.47 12.93
C ARG A 255 16.11 29.48 13.14
N TYR A 256 15.40 29.63 14.26
CA TYR A 256 14.45 28.64 14.77
C TYR A 256 13.30 28.29 13.81
N ARG A 257 12.83 29.24 12.99
CA ARG A 257 11.75 28.97 12.03
C ARG A 257 12.16 27.95 10.97
N LEU A 258 13.42 28.00 10.52
CA LEU A 258 13.95 27.04 9.55
C LEU A 258 14.31 25.72 10.23
N ALA A 259 14.87 25.78 11.44
CA ALA A 259 15.13 24.59 12.24
C ALA A 259 13.85 23.78 12.48
N ALA A 260 12.71 24.43 12.72
CA ALA A 260 11.42 23.75 12.88
C ALA A 260 10.98 22.95 11.64
N VAL A 261 11.24 23.46 10.43
CA VAL A 261 10.94 22.75 9.18
C VAL A 261 11.86 21.54 9.01
N VAL A 262 13.15 21.68 9.33
CA VAL A 262 14.10 20.56 9.27
C VAL A 262 13.76 19.51 10.33
N MET A 263 13.31 19.92 11.52
CA MET A 263 12.84 19.04 12.59
C MET A 263 11.64 18.21 12.14
N GLU A 264 10.64 18.81 11.49
CA GLU A 264 9.49 18.07 10.94
C GLU A 264 9.96 17.00 9.93
N SER A 265 10.93 17.33 9.06
CA SER A 265 11.49 16.35 8.13
C SER A 265 12.26 15.22 8.83
N ILE A 266 12.99 15.52 9.91
CA ILE A 266 13.66 14.51 10.73
C ILE A 266 12.61 13.60 11.38
N ASP A 267 11.55 14.16 11.95
CA ASP A 267 10.48 13.40 12.61
C ASP A 267 9.76 12.47 11.62
N GLU A 268 9.47 12.93 10.40
CA GLU A 268 8.89 12.09 9.33
C GLU A 268 9.78 10.90 8.95
N ARG A 269 11.10 11.12 8.86
CA ARG A 269 12.08 10.07 8.54
C ARG A 269 12.22 9.06 9.67
N LEU A 270 12.22 9.54 10.92
CA LEU A 270 12.24 8.67 12.09
C LEU A 270 10.95 7.86 12.22
N ALA A 271 9.79 8.44 11.89
CA ALA A 271 8.51 7.74 11.88
C ALA A 271 8.43 6.62 10.82
N SER A 272 9.19 6.75 9.73
CA SER A 272 9.27 5.78 8.63
C SER A 272 10.55 4.95 8.64
N PHE A 273 11.28 4.92 9.75
CA PHE A 273 12.57 4.27 9.83
C PHE A 273 12.49 2.73 9.68
N ASP A 274 13.00 2.20 8.57
CA ASP A 274 13.23 0.77 8.38
C ASP A 274 14.74 0.44 8.44
N PRO A 275 15.21 -0.31 9.45
CA PRO A 275 16.63 -0.66 9.57
C PRO A 275 17.23 -1.31 8.32
N ARG A 276 16.42 -1.96 7.47
CA ARG A 276 16.88 -2.64 6.25
C ARG A 276 17.30 -1.66 5.17
N ASP A 277 16.61 -0.51 5.08
CA ASP A 277 16.92 0.53 4.11
C ASP A 277 18.12 1.37 4.56
N TYR A 278 18.26 1.55 5.88
CA TYR A 278 19.35 2.32 6.47
C TYR A 278 20.65 1.53 6.61
N PHE A 279 20.59 0.21 6.82
CA PHE A 279 21.75 -0.66 6.99
C PHE A 279 21.73 -1.91 6.07
N PRO A 280 21.65 -1.73 4.75
CA PRO A 280 21.45 -2.84 3.81
C PRO A 280 22.58 -3.89 3.86
N SER A 281 23.80 -3.49 4.24
CA SER A 281 24.94 -4.40 4.41
C SER A 281 24.75 -5.39 5.55
N LEU A 282 24.11 -5.00 6.66
CA LEU A 282 23.85 -5.90 7.79
C LEU A 282 22.82 -6.98 7.45
N PHE A 283 21.85 -6.63 6.61
CA PHE A 283 20.73 -7.51 6.28
C PHE A 283 20.93 -8.28 4.97
N ARG A 284 22.01 -8.01 4.22
CA ARG A 284 22.28 -8.65 2.93
C ARG A 284 22.36 -10.16 3.05
N ASP A 285 23.27 -10.66 3.88
CA ASP A 285 23.54 -12.09 3.99
C ASP A 285 22.34 -12.82 4.60
N PHE A 286 21.68 -12.20 5.58
CA PHE A 286 20.43 -12.69 6.14
C PHE A 286 19.33 -12.83 5.07
N SER A 287 19.13 -11.80 4.24
CA SER A 287 18.12 -11.79 3.19
C SER A 287 18.43 -12.83 2.11
N GLN A 288 19.71 -12.98 1.76
CA GLN A 288 20.17 -13.98 0.80
C GLN A 288 19.98 -15.40 1.32
N LEU A 289 20.35 -15.66 2.58
CA LEU A 289 20.15 -16.97 3.23
C LEU A 289 18.66 -17.31 3.32
N ARG A 290 17.82 -16.35 3.72
CA ARG A 290 16.36 -16.53 3.80
C ARG A 290 15.77 -16.85 2.43
N ALA A 291 16.15 -16.12 1.39
CA ALA A 291 15.68 -16.38 0.03
C ALA A 291 16.13 -17.75 -0.50
N SER A 292 17.39 -18.13 -0.24
CA SER A 292 17.94 -19.41 -0.70
C SER A 292 17.31 -20.64 -0.05
N ARG A 293 16.67 -20.49 1.11
CA ARG A 293 16.04 -21.57 1.88
C ARG A 293 14.54 -21.34 2.07
N MET A 294 13.90 -20.59 1.18
CA MET A 294 12.51 -20.16 1.33
C MET A 294 11.55 -21.33 1.57
N GLU A 295 11.73 -22.46 0.89
CA GLU A 295 10.87 -23.65 1.05
C GLU A 295 10.99 -24.26 2.45
N ALA A 296 12.21 -24.39 2.98
CA ALA A 296 12.44 -24.90 4.33
C ALA A 296 11.87 -23.97 5.40
N PHE A 297 11.96 -22.65 5.18
CA PHE A 297 11.34 -21.67 6.07
C PHE A 297 9.80 -21.67 5.97
N ALA A 298 9.22 -21.91 4.79
CA ALA A 298 7.77 -22.00 4.61
C ALA A 298 7.18 -23.22 5.35
N GLU A 299 7.89 -24.35 5.35
CA GLU A 299 7.50 -25.51 6.16
C GLU A 299 7.60 -25.21 7.66
N ALA A 300 8.66 -24.54 8.09
CA ALA A 300 8.83 -24.10 9.48
C ALA A 300 7.77 -23.06 9.91
N GLU A 301 7.29 -22.22 8.99
CA GLU A 301 6.23 -21.24 9.25
C GLU A 301 4.90 -21.90 9.66
N SER A 302 4.64 -23.14 9.22
CA SER A 302 3.45 -23.90 9.64
C SER A 302 3.40 -24.20 11.15
N TYR A 303 4.55 -24.15 11.82
CA TYR A 303 4.67 -24.32 13.27
C TYR A 303 4.48 -23.01 14.05
N GLN A 304 4.37 -21.86 13.39
CA GLN A 304 4.16 -20.58 14.07
C GLN A 304 2.83 -20.57 14.84
N GLY A 305 2.88 -20.13 16.09
CA GLY A 305 1.71 -20.08 16.98
C GLY A 305 1.41 -21.38 17.73
N THR A 306 2.23 -22.41 17.55
CA THR A 306 2.21 -23.62 18.39
C THR A 306 2.90 -23.37 19.74
N ARG A 307 2.63 -24.21 20.74
CA ARG A 307 3.28 -24.11 22.07
C ARG A 307 4.78 -24.39 21.99
N GLU A 308 5.17 -25.26 21.07
CA GLU A 308 6.55 -25.63 20.77
C GLU A 308 7.32 -24.41 20.24
N TRP A 309 6.71 -23.67 19.32
CA TRP A 309 7.26 -22.41 18.79
C TRP A 309 7.42 -21.34 19.88
N ASP A 310 6.45 -21.20 20.78
CA ASP A 310 6.52 -20.24 21.88
C ASP A 310 7.67 -20.57 22.85
N ARG A 311 7.91 -21.86 23.12
CA ARG A 311 9.06 -22.31 23.92
C ARG A 311 10.40 -22.01 23.25
N LEU A 312 10.49 -22.24 21.93
CA LEU A 312 11.68 -21.92 21.15
C LEU A 312 11.98 -20.40 21.17
N ARG A 313 10.95 -19.56 21.03
CA ARG A 313 11.07 -18.11 21.16
C ARG A 313 11.51 -17.68 22.56
N GLU A 314 10.96 -18.30 23.60
CA GLU A 314 11.34 -18.01 24.98
C GLU A 314 12.80 -18.40 25.24
N CYS A 315 13.25 -19.56 24.74
CA CYS A 315 14.64 -20.00 24.83
C CYS A 315 15.59 -19.04 24.12
N LEU A 316 15.31 -18.69 22.85
CA LEU A 316 16.11 -17.72 22.09
C LEU A 316 16.24 -16.37 22.81
N ARG A 317 15.17 -15.93 23.50
CA ARG A 317 15.16 -14.66 24.25
C ARG A 317 15.99 -14.72 25.53
N VAL A 318 15.94 -15.84 26.25
CA VAL A 318 16.60 -15.99 27.56
C VAL A 318 18.07 -16.38 27.42
N ASN A 319 18.38 -17.27 26.47
CA ASN A 319 19.73 -17.73 26.20
C ASN A 319 19.90 -18.10 24.71
N PRO A 320 20.42 -17.18 23.89
CA PRO A 320 20.65 -17.42 22.47
C PRO A 320 21.66 -18.54 22.19
N GLU A 321 22.61 -18.78 23.10
CA GLU A 321 23.62 -19.85 22.93
C GLU A 321 23.00 -21.22 23.17
N ALA A 322 22.22 -21.38 24.25
CA ALA A 322 21.50 -22.63 24.53
C ALA A 322 20.45 -22.97 23.47
N PHE A 323 19.95 -21.96 22.73
CA PHE A 323 19.04 -22.18 21.61
C PHE A 323 19.71 -22.96 20.46
N LEU A 324 21.01 -22.75 20.25
CA LEU A 324 21.77 -23.44 19.19
C LEU A 324 21.99 -24.92 19.51
N ASP A 325 21.99 -25.30 20.79
CA ASP A 325 22.21 -26.67 21.26
C ASP A 325 20.92 -27.53 21.25
N LEU A 326 19.75 -26.95 20.97
CA LEU A 326 18.46 -27.66 21.00
C LEU A 326 18.22 -28.59 19.80
N ASP A 327 18.96 -28.38 18.72
CA ASP A 327 18.77 -29.08 17.43
C ASP A 327 20.01 -29.93 17.05
N SER A 328 20.90 -30.19 18.03
CA SER A 328 22.13 -30.99 17.89
C SER A 328 21.95 -32.44 18.32
#